data_AF-A0A5B2YV14-F1
#
_entry.id   AF-A0A5B2YV14-F1
#
_cell.length_a   1.000
_cell.length_b   1.000
_cell.length_c   1.000
_cell.angle_alpha   90.00
_cell.angle_beta   90.00
_cell.angle_gamma   90.00
#
_symmetry.space_group_name_H-M   'P 1'
#
loop_
_entity.id
_entity.type
_entity.pdbx_description
1 polymer ?
#
loop_
_entity_poly.entity_id
_entity_poly.type
_entity_poly.pdbx_seq_one_letter_code
_entity_poly.pdbx_strand_id
1 'polypeptide(L)'
;ELPITATDKDGNESDSATATVTDTTAPEAPTVNDVTSDDTTISGKAEPGSTVTVTFPDGTTAEGTADEDGNYTIDIPSNVDLKGGE
;
A
#
# COMPACT_ATOMS: atom_id res chain seq x y z
N GLU A 1 -5.05 13.25 17.99
CA GLU A 1 -5.44 14.68 18.14
C GLU A 1 -4.33 15.40 18.89
N LEU A 2 -4.12 16.68 18.59
CA LEU A 2 -3.11 17.52 19.23
C LEU A 2 -3.82 18.52 20.15
N PRO A 3 -3.62 18.45 21.48
CA PRO A 3 -4.17 19.43 22.41
C PRO A 3 -3.36 20.73 22.39
N ILE A 4 -4.05 21.86 22.38
CA ILE A 4 -3.48 23.20 22.36
C ILE A 4 -4.11 23.98 23.52
N THR A 5 -3.27 24.54 24.39
CA THR A 5 -3.67 25.44 25.46
C THR A 5 -2.87 26.73 25.36
N ALA A 6 -3.43 27.82 25.87
CA ALA A 6 -2.76 29.11 25.96
C ALA A 6 -2.72 29.57 27.42
N THR A 7 -1.60 30.17 27.83
CA THR A 7 -1.46 30.78 29.17
C THR A 7 -1.27 32.28 29.02
N ASP A 8 -2.03 33.07 29.79
CA ASP A 8 -1.88 34.53 29.80
C ASP A 8 -0.68 34.98 30.67
N LYS A 9 -0.44 36.30 30.75
CA LYS A 9 0.70 36.87 31.50
C LYS A 9 0.58 36.70 33.02
N ASP A 10 -0.63 36.48 33.52
CA ASP A 10 -0.93 36.31 34.93
C ASP A 10 -0.97 34.83 35.33
N GLY A 11 -0.82 33.93 34.35
CA GLY A 11 -0.72 32.48 34.55
C GLY A 11 -2.04 31.72 34.39
N ASN A 12 -3.11 32.35 33.88
CA ASN A 12 -4.37 31.65 33.64
C ASN A 12 -4.28 30.84 32.35
N GLU A 13 -4.63 29.55 32.42
CA GLU A 13 -4.69 28.66 31.26
C GLU A 13 -6.07 28.69 30.61
N SER A 14 -6.11 28.68 29.27
CA SER A 14 -7.34 28.57 28.50
C SER A 14 -7.93 27.16 28.58
N ASP A 15 -9.19 27.03 28.18
CA ASP A 15 -9.72 25.71 27.81
C ASP A 15 -8.88 25.08 26.68
N SER A 16 -8.84 23.75 26.65
CA SER A 16 -8.10 23.01 25.62
C SER A 16 -8.84 23.05 24.28
N ALA A 17 -8.14 23.47 23.23
CA ALA A 17 -8.55 23.28 21.85
C ALA A 17 -7.87 22.03 21.28
N THR A 18 -8.56 21.27 20.41
CA THR A 18 -7.97 20.10 19.75
C THR A 18 -7.82 20.33 18.25
N ALA A 19 -6.71 19.85 17.69
CA ALA A 19 -6.50 19.74 16.25
C ALA A 19 -6.43 18.27 15.83
N THR A 20 -7.20 17.89 14.82
CA THR A 20 -7.14 16.55 14.22
C THR A 20 -6.07 16.54 13.12
N VAL A 21 -5.15 15.57 13.18
CA VAL A 21 -4.20 15.32 12.09
C VAL A 21 -4.83 14.28 11.18
N THR A 22 -5.08 14.64 9.93
CA THR A 22 -5.62 13.74 8.92
C THR A 22 -4.46 13.23 8.06
N ASP A 23 -4.33 11.92 7.95
CA ASP A 23 -3.45 11.35 6.92
C ASP A 23 -4.10 11.53 5.54
N THR A 24 -3.39 12.20 4.65
CA THR A 24 -3.85 12.50 3.29
C THR A 24 -2.88 11.96 2.24
N THR A 25 -1.82 11.26 2.67
CA THR A 25 -0.80 10.74 1.78
C THR A 25 -1.29 9.40 1.26
N ALA A 26 -1.45 9.27 -0.06
CA ALA A 26 -1.74 7.97 -0.65
C ALA A 26 -0.50 7.08 -0.58
N PRO A 27 -0.67 5.74 -0.47
CA PRO A 27 0.43 4.80 -0.59
C PRO A 27 1.11 4.95 -1.96
N GLU A 28 2.41 4.67 -2.02
CA GLU A 28 3.11 4.62 -3.32
C GLU A 28 2.53 3.50 -4.19
N ALA A 29 2.42 3.76 -5.50
CA ALA A 29 1.90 2.77 -6.43
C ALA A 29 2.86 1.56 -6.49
N PRO A 30 2.33 0.32 -6.47
CA PRO A 30 3.18 -0.84 -6.64
C PRO A 30 3.81 -0.85 -8.04
N THR A 31 5.03 -1.36 -8.11
CA THR A 31 5.76 -1.64 -9.34
C THR A 31 5.77 -3.15 -9.57
N VAL A 32 5.75 -3.56 -10.82
CA VAL A 32 5.83 -4.96 -11.23
C VAL A 32 7.09 -5.15 -12.07
N ASN A 33 7.81 -6.24 -11.82
CA ASN A 33 8.89 -6.66 -12.70
C ASN A 33 8.31 -7.16 -14.04
N ASP A 34 9.15 -7.35 -15.04
CA ASP A 34 8.70 -7.95 -16.30
C ASP A 34 8.07 -9.33 -16.03
N VAL A 35 6.92 -9.59 -16.66
CA VAL A 35 6.16 -10.84 -16.57
C VAL A 35 5.97 -11.38 -17.98
N THR A 36 6.37 -12.63 -18.18
CA THR A 36 6.28 -13.38 -19.43
C THR A 36 5.18 -14.45 -19.35
N SER A 37 4.83 -15.06 -20.48
CA SER A 37 3.86 -16.17 -20.49
C SER A 37 4.35 -17.45 -19.81
N ASP A 38 5.67 -17.59 -19.60
CA ASP A 38 6.28 -18.76 -18.97
C ASP A 38 6.42 -18.61 -17.45
N ASP A 39 6.17 -17.41 -16.91
CA ASP A 39 6.30 -17.16 -15.48
C ASP A 39 5.18 -17.83 -14.68
N THR A 40 5.55 -18.37 -13.53
CA THR A 40 4.62 -18.95 -12.55
C THR A 40 4.40 -18.02 -11.36
N THR A 41 5.11 -16.90 -11.30
CA THR A 41 5.05 -15.92 -10.21
C THR A 41 5.16 -14.49 -10.73
N ILE A 42 4.46 -13.57 -10.10
CA ILE A 42 4.61 -12.13 -10.30
C ILE A 42 5.39 -11.56 -9.13
N SER A 43 6.45 -10.81 -9.43
CA SER A 43 7.26 -10.13 -8.41
C SER A 43 7.29 -8.63 -8.67
N GLY A 44 7.53 -7.86 -7.62
CA GLY A 44 7.56 -6.41 -7.71
C GLY A 44 7.83 -5.75 -6.36
N LYS A 45 7.63 -4.43 -6.31
CA LYS A 45 7.74 -3.65 -5.07
C LYS A 45 6.45 -2.91 -4.76
N ALA A 46 6.04 -2.88 -3.49
CA ALA A 46 4.96 -2.07 -2.98
C ALA A 46 5.35 -1.50 -1.60
N GLU A 47 4.48 -0.69 -1.00
CA GLU A 47 4.72 -0.19 0.35
C GLU A 47 4.81 -1.37 1.36
N PRO A 48 5.81 -1.40 2.26
CA PRO A 48 5.96 -2.48 3.22
C PRO A 48 4.69 -2.76 4.04
N GLY A 49 4.28 -4.03 4.11
CA GLY A 49 3.06 -4.45 4.80
C GLY A 49 1.76 -4.13 4.06
N SER A 50 1.81 -3.54 2.85
CA SER A 50 0.63 -3.35 2.00
C SER A 50 0.19 -4.65 1.31
N THR A 51 -1.10 -4.74 1.04
CA THR A 51 -1.69 -5.82 0.24
C THR A 51 -1.66 -5.43 -1.23
N VAL A 52 -1.04 -6.26 -2.05
CA VAL A 52 -0.99 -6.14 -3.50
C VAL A 52 -2.01 -7.09 -4.11
N THR A 53 -2.95 -6.54 -4.87
CA THR A 53 -3.93 -7.31 -5.63
C THR A 53 -3.55 -7.29 -7.11
N VAL A 54 -3.29 -8.46 -7.68
CA VAL A 54 -3.08 -8.63 -9.11
C VAL A 54 -4.39 -9.09 -9.75
N THR A 55 -4.81 -8.41 -10.81
CA THR A 55 -5.95 -8.83 -11.64
C THR A 55 -5.42 -9.36 -12.97
N PHE A 56 -5.77 -10.60 -13.28
CA PHE A 56 -5.35 -11.29 -14.49
C PHE A 56 -6.29 -10.99 -15.68
N PRO A 57 -5.85 -11.27 -16.93
CA PRO A 57 -6.66 -11.00 -18.14
C PRO A 57 -8.01 -11.73 -18.18
N ASP A 58 -8.13 -12.88 -17.51
CA ASP A 58 -9.37 -13.65 -17.39
C ASP A 58 -10.32 -13.10 -16.29
N GLY A 59 -9.91 -12.03 -15.60
CA GLY A 59 -10.64 -11.40 -14.50
C GLY A 59 -10.45 -12.08 -13.15
N THR A 60 -9.64 -13.14 -13.05
CA THR A 60 -9.27 -13.71 -11.75
C THR A 60 -8.29 -12.78 -11.02
N THR A 61 -8.23 -12.93 -9.69
CA THR A 61 -7.36 -12.11 -8.86
C THR A 61 -6.50 -12.99 -7.96
N ALA A 62 -5.26 -12.57 -7.74
CA ALA A 62 -4.39 -13.10 -6.70
C ALA A 62 -3.90 -11.97 -5.80
N GLU A 63 -3.65 -12.29 -4.53
CA GLU A 63 -3.19 -11.33 -3.53
C GLU A 63 -1.85 -11.78 -2.97
N GLY A 64 -1.01 -10.79 -2.67
CA GLY A 64 0.22 -10.98 -1.90
C GLY A 64 0.45 -9.80 -0.98
N THR A 65 1.27 -9.99 0.04
CA THR A 65 1.65 -8.91 0.95
C THR A 65 3.11 -8.57 0.69
N ALA A 66 3.43 -7.27 0.65
CA ALA A 66 4.81 -6.83 0.59
C ALA A 66 5.51 -7.03 1.93
N ASP A 67 6.74 -7.56 1.89
CA ASP A 67 7.59 -7.73 3.06
C ASP A 67 8.05 -6.38 3.65
N GLU A 68 8.85 -6.42 4.72
CA GLU A 68 9.36 -5.21 5.40
C GLU A 68 10.27 -4.36 4.49
N ASP A 69 10.84 -4.96 3.44
CA ASP A 69 11.67 -4.30 2.42
C ASP A 69 10.84 -3.84 1.19
N GLY A 70 9.53 -4.06 1.23
CA GLY A 70 8.58 -3.69 0.19
C GLY A 70 8.54 -4.66 -0.99
N ASN A 71 9.19 -5.84 -0.93
CA ASN A 71 9.15 -6.81 -2.02
C ASN A 71 7.95 -7.75 -1.84
N TYR A 72 7.29 -8.09 -2.95
CA TYR A 72 6.22 -9.07 -2.94
C TYR A 72 6.44 -10.14 -4.01
N THR A 73 5.88 -11.32 -3.78
CA THR A 73 5.80 -12.41 -4.77
C THR A 73 4.41 -13.02 -4.69
N ILE A 74 3.76 -13.14 -5.84
CA ILE A 74 2.39 -13.66 -5.97
C ILE A 74 2.43 -14.82 -6.96
N ASP A 75 1.98 -15.99 -6.55
CA ASP A 75 1.87 -17.15 -7.44
C ASP A 75 0.77 -16.91 -8.48
N ILE A 76 1.08 -17.23 -9.73
CA ILE A 76 0.11 -17.20 -10.83
C ILE A 76 -0.76 -18.47 -10.70
N PRO A 77 -2.09 -18.33 -10.60
CA PRO A 77 -2.97 -19.48 -10.52
C PRO A 77 -2.80 -20.38 -11.76
N SER A 78 -2.79 -21.70 -11.58
CA SER A 78 -2.58 -22.65 -12.68
C SER A 78 -3.70 -22.64 -13.74
N ASN A 79 -4.83 -22.01 -13.44
CA ASN A 79 -5.94 -21.79 -14.38
C ASN A 79 -5.82 -20.49 -15.17
N VAL A 80 -4.82 -19.65 -14.89
CA VAL A 80 -4.55 -18.41 -15.61
C VAL A 80 -3.58 -18.69 -16.73
N ASP A 81 -3.97 -18.29 -17.94
CA ASP A 81 -3.11 -18.33 -19.12
C ASP A 81 -2.69 -16.90 -19.45
N LEU A 82 -1.44 -16.57 -19.12
CA LEU A 82 -0.86 -15.28 -19.47
C LEU A 82 -0.54 -15.28 -20.97
N LYS A 83 -1.34 -14.58 -21.76
CA LYS A 83 -1.03 -14.33 -23.17
C LYS A 83 0.06 -13.28 -23.27
N GLY A 84 1.31 -13.73 -23.29
CA GLY A 84 2.47 -12.91 -23.62
C GLY A 84 2.37 -12.39 -25.05
N GLY A 85 2.63 -11.10 -25.24
CA GLY A 85 2.72 -10.45 -26.55
C GLY A 85 4.16 -10.36 -27.08
N GLU A 86 5.04 -11.24 -26.60
CA GLU A 86 6.44 -11.40 -27.02
C GLU A 86 6.58 -11.91 -28.47
#